data_AF-W7Q6M7-F1
#
_entry.id   AF-W7Q6M7-F1
#
_cell.length_a   1.000
_cell.length_b   1.000
_cell.length_c   1.000
_cell.angle_alpha   90.00
_cell.angle_beta   90.00
_cell.angle_gamma   90.00
#
_symmetry.space_group_name_H-M   'P 1'
#
loop_
_entity.id
_entity.type
_entity.pdbx_description
1 polymer ?
#
loop_
_entity_poly.entity_id
_entity_poly.type
_entity_poly.pdbx_seq_one_letter_code
_entity_poly.pdbx_strand_id
1 'polypeptide(L)' 'MDWIKIIALVLIIEGIGPFLFPNKWRNYLIQMAQMPAQQMRIIGGFLLLIGTIILWLN' A
#
# COMPACT_ATOMS: atom_id res chain seq x y z
N MET A 1 -17.13 15.09 0.15
CA MET A 1 -16.50 13.79 -0.17
C MET A 1 -17.02 12.77 0.82
N ASP A 2 -17.68 11.72 0.34
CA ASP A 2 -18.17 10.65 1.21
C ASP A 2 -16.97 9.81 1.66
N TRP A 3 -16.35 10.17 2.78
CA TRP A 3 -15.17 9.49 3.34
C TRP A 3 -15.32 7.97 3.41
N ILE A 4 -16.56 7.50 3.65
CA ILE A 4 -16.93 6.08 3.66
C ILE A 4 -16.65 5.40 2.31
N LYS A 5 -16.90 6.09 1.18
CA LYS A 5 -16.64 5.53 -0.16
C LYS A 5 -15.14 5.37 -0.43
N ILE A 6 -14.32 6.32 0.04
CA ILE A 6 -12.86 6.25 -0.11
C ILE A 6 -12.32 5.06 0.70
N ILE A 7 -12.76 4.92 1.95
CA ILE A 7 -12.37 3.79 2.80
C ILE A 7 -12.83 2.46 2.19
N ALA A 8 -14.06 2.38 1.67
CA ALA A 8 -14.55 1.19 0.98
C ALA A 8 -13.69 0.81 -0.23
N LEU A 9 -13.28 1.80 -1.04
CA LEU A 9 -12.42 1.55 -2.20
C LEU A 9 -11.04 1.04 -1.79
N VAL A 10 -10.42 1.64 -0.76
CA VAL A 10 -9.13 1.18 -0.22
C VAL A 10 -9.22 -0.26 0.27
N LEU A 11 -10.28 -0.63 1.00
CA LEU A 11 -10.49 -2.00 1.47
C LEU A 11 -10.67 -3.01 0.33
N ILE A 12 -11.38 -2.63 -0.73
CA ILE A 12 -11.53 -3.48 -1.92
C ILE A 12 -10.17 -3.70 -2.57
N ILE A 13 -9.39 -2.63 -2.78
CA ILE A 13 -8.07 -2.72 -3.44
C ILE A 13 -7.09 -3.57 -2.61
N GLU A 14 -7.01 -3.34 -1.30
CA GLU A 14 -6.17 -4.12 -0.38
C GLU A 14 -6.60 -5.59 -0.31
N GLY A 15 -7.90 -5.88 -0.44
CA GLY A 15 -8.44 -7.25 -0.40
C GLY A 15 -8.18 -8.08 -1.66
N ILE A 16 -7.95 -7.45 -2.82
CA ILE A 16 -7.77 -8.17 -4.11
C ILE A 16 -6.54 -9.09 -4.07
N GLY A 17 -5.40 -8.60 -3.57
CA GLY A 17 -4.15 -9.35 -3.48
C GLY A 17 -4.28 -10.69 -2.72
N PRO A 18 -4.70 -10.68 -1.45
CA PRO A 18 -4.86 -11.90 -0.66
C PRO A 18 -6.00 -12.80 -1.16
N PHE A 19 -7.08 -12.23 -1.72
CA PHE A 19 -8.23 -13.02 -2.20
C PHE A 19 -7.93 -13.77 -3.50
N LEU A 20 -7.37 -13.09 -4.51
CA LEU A 20 -7.12 -13.71 -5.82
C LEU A 20 -5.83 -14.51 -5.88
N PHE A 21 -4.78 -14.09 -5.17
CA PHE A 21 -3.45 -14.71 -5.27
C PHE A 21 -2.80 -14.95 -3.90
N PRO A 22 -3.42 -15.75 -3.01
CA PRO A 22 -2.99 -15.89 -1.62
C PRO A 22 -1.53 -16.33 -1.47
N ASN A 23 -1.06 -17.28 -2.28
CA ASN A 23 0.31 -17.80 -2.20
C ASN A 23 1.35 -16.78 -2.69
N LYS A 24 1.06 -16.07 -3.80
CA LYS A 24 1.97 -15.04 -4.32
C LYS A 24 2.01 -13.84 -3.38
N TRP A 25 0.86 -13.42 -2.88
CA TRP A 25 0.74 -12.34 -1.90
C TRP A 25 1.51 -12.66 -0.62
N ARG A 26 1.35 -13.88 -0.07
CA ARG A 26 2.11 -14.34 1.09
C ARG A 26 3.62 -14.30 0.85
N ASN A 27 4.10 -14.79 -0.29
CA ASN A 27 5.53 -14.78 -0.62
C ASN A 27 6.06 -13.35 -0.80
N TYR A 28 5.25 -12.44 -1.34
CA TYR A 28 5.60 -11.02 -1.44
C TYR A 28 5.72 -10.36 -0.06
N LEU A 29 4.77 -10.61 0.85
CA LEU A 29 4.83 -10.14 2.24
C LEU A 29 6.07 -10.64 2.97
N ILE A 30 6.44 -11.92 2.81
CA ILE A 30 7.63 -12.50 3.43
C ILE A 30 8.90 -11.83 2.90
N GLN A 31 8.99 -11.60 1.59
CA GLN A 31 10.13 -10.90 0.99
C GLN A 31 10.24 -9.48 1.52
N MET A 32 9.13 -8.74 1.64
CA MET A 32 9.12 -7.40 2.24
C MET A 32 9.52 -7.42 3.72
N ALA A 33 9.08 -8.42 4.48
CA ALA A 33 9.44 -8.55 5.89
C ALA A 33 10.95 -8.85 6.10
N GLN A 34 11.61 -9.45 5.11
CA GLN A 34 13.05 -9.71 5.12
C GLN A 34 13.89 -8.53 4.61
N MET A 35 13.25 -7.49 4.03
CA MET A 35 13.99 -6.32 3.56
C MET A 35 14.61 -5.54 4.73
N PRO A 36 15.83 -5.00 4.55
CA PRO A 36 16.41 -4.08 5.52
C PRO A 36 15.49 -2.89 5.79
N ALA A 37 15.35 -2.51 7.07
CA ALA A 37 14.47 -1.42 7.49
C ALA A 37 14.72 -0.09 6.75
N GLN A 38 15.96 0.15 6.30
CA GLN A 38 16.31 1.34 5.53
C GLN A 38 15.68 1.35 4.13
N GLN A 39 15.59 0.21 3.46
CA GLN A 39 14.90 0.09 2.17
C GLN A 39 13.39 0.28 2.35
N MET A 40 12.83 -0.30 3.42
CA MET A 40 11.41 -0.13 3.76
C MET A 40 11.04 1.33 4.05
N ARG A 41 11.93 2.07 4.74
CA ARG A 41 11.78 3.51 4.99
C ARG A 41 11.84 4.33 3.70
N ILE A 42 12.71 3.99 2.76
CA ILE A 42 12.81 4.69 1.48
C ILE A 42 11.52 4.50 0.67
N ILE A 43 11.05 3.26 0.56
CA ILE A 43 9.79 2.94 -0.15
C ILE A 43 8.62 3.68 0.49
N GLY A 44 8.44 3.56 1.81
CA GLY A 44 7.39 4.27 2.53
C GLY A 44 7.51 5.79 2.42
N GLY A 45 8.73 6.33 2.44
CA GLY A 45 9.01 7.75 2.26
C GLY A 45 8.60 8.27 0.88
N PHE A 46 8.89 7.51 -0.19
CA PHE A 46 8.43 7.85 -1.54
C PHE A 46 6.90 7.83 -1.65
N LEU A 47 6.23 6.83 -1.08
CA LEU A 47 4.76 6.76 -1.02
C LEU A 47 4.16 7.97 -0.30
N LEU A 48 4.70 8.32 0.86
CA LEU A 48 4.27 9.50 1.62
C LEU A 48 4.49 10.79 0.82
N LEU A 49 5.64 10.94 0.17
CA LEU A 49 6.01 12.13 -0.59
C LEU A 49 5.09 12.31 -1.81
N ILE A 50 4.88 11.26 -2.59
CA ILE A 50 3.96 11.29 -3.74
C ILE A 50 2.53 11.59 -3.28
N GLY A 51 2.05 10.91 -2.23
CA GLY A 51 0.71 11.16 -1.68
C GLY A 51 0.53 12.60 -1.19
N THR A 52 1.56 13.17 -0.56
CA THR A 52 1.56 14.56 -0.09
C THR A 52 1.54 15.54 -1.26
N ILE A 53 2.31 15.29 -2.32
CA ILE A 53 2.29 16.14 -3.53
C ILE A 53 0.92 16.10 -4.19
N ILE A 54 0.32 14.92 -4.36
CA ILE A 54 -1.02 14.78 -4.95
C ILE A 54 -2.06 15.54 -4.12
N LEU A 55 -2.01 15.38 -2.79
CA LEU A 55 -2.92 16.08 -1.87
C LEU A 55 -2.71 17.60 -1.90
N TRP A 56 -1.48 18.08 -2.08
CA TRP A 56 -1.18 19.51 -2.13
C TRP A 56 -1.62 20.16 -3.45
N LEU A 57 -1.54 19.43 -4.56
CA LEU A 57 -1.92 19.92 -5.90
C LEU A 57 -3.43 19.92 -6.16
N ASN A 58 -4.22 19.22 -5.33
CA ASN A 58 -5.65 18.99 -5.56
C ASN A 58 -6.51 19.51 -4.41
#